data_AF-J6DSD3-F1
#
_entry.id   AF-J6DSD3-F1
#
_cell.length_a   1.000
_cell.length_b   1.000
_cell.length_c   1.000
_cell.angle_alpha   90.00
_cell.angle_beta   90.00
_cell.angle_gamma   90.00
#
_symmetry.space_group_name_H-M   'P 1'
#
loop_
_entity.id
_entity.type
_entity.pdbx_description
1 polymer ?
#
loop_
_entity_poly.entity_id
_entity_poly.type
_entity_poly.pdbx_seq_one_letter_code
_entity_poly.pdbx_strand_id
1 'polypeptide(L)'
;MHRKACDLTAGAFRLIGPQYQPLINAIKRAQAAESVSLDLHSVQDSLDALIERGKELKAEMEDIVAPALLTHAIVLYVRASSSSSERFKVGFEGAFSPEQRDAHNVIVRLRDKCVAHFGEDNGNWNSEKLLYIENGESNSLNFVHKRTHVDFYVVMIMKNLLETAIPSVIDRRARAIDKVDEEIQKLSAADASQLLSVPFEESSFFKSKGLGERFWDSDSYSSTVKVRI
;
A
#
# COMPACT_ATOMS: atom_id res chain seq x y z
N MET A 1 -8.69 13.40 33.11
CA MET A 1 -9.03 12.15 32.41
C MET A 1 -7.74 11.49 31.97
N HIS A 2 -7.45 10.27 32.41
CA HIS A 2 -6.34 9.50 31.84
C HIS A 2 -6.77 8.96 30.47
N ARG A 3 -6.00 9.28 29.43
CA ARG A 3 -6.18 8.72 28.09
C ARG A 3 -5.67 7.26 28.12
N LYS A 4 -6.39 6.34 27.49
CA LYS A 4 -6.03 4.93 27.40
C LYS A 4 -6.23 4.46 25.96
N ALA A 5 -5.22 3.79 25.39
CA ALA A 5 -5.31 3.09 24.12
C ALA A 5 -5.25 1.57 24.37
N CYS A 6 -6.01 0.80 23.62
CA CYS A 6 -6.03 -0.66 23.70
C CYS A 6 -5.77 -1.25 22.32
N ASP A 7 -4.99 -2.32 22.25
CA ASP A 7 -4.77 -3.04 21.01
C ASP A 7 -5.91 -4.04 20.79
N LEU A 8 -6.90 -3.65 19.99
CA LEU A 8 -8.04 -4.51 19.64
C LEU A 8 -7.61 -5.75 18.84
N THR A 9 -6.49 -5.68 18.11
CA THR A 9 -5.95 -6.84 17.36
C THR A 9 -5.48 -7.90 18.33
N ALA A 10 -4.64 -7.51 19.29
CA ALA A 10 -4.15 -8.41 20.32
C ALA A 10 -5.28 -8.85 21.27
N GLY A 11 -6.19 -7.94 21.61
CA GLY A 11 -7.36 -8.20 22.43
C GLY A 11 -8.29 -9.25 21.84
N ALA A 12 -8.52 -9.22 20.52
CA ALA A 12 -9.39 -10.17 19.83
C ALA A 12 -8.86 -11.61 19.93
N PHE A 13 -7.55 -11.82 20.00
CA PHE A 13 -6.96 -13.15 20.22
C PHE A 13 -7.24 -13.72 21.61
N ARG A 14 -7.63 -12.89 22.58
CA ARG A 14 -8.04 -13.35 23.91
C ARG A 14 -9.46 -13.88 23.92
N LEU A 15 -10.30 -13.51 22.96
CA LEU A 15 -11.68 -14.01 22.88
C LEU A 15 -11.68 -15.43 22.31
N ILE A 16 -12.29 -16.38 23.03
CA ILE A 16 -12.28 -17.81 22.66
C ILE A 16 -13.69 -18.25 22.31
N GLY A 17 -13.92 -18.61 21.05
CA GLY A 17 -15.16 -19.24 20.61
C GLY A 17 -15.62 -18.76 19.22
N PRO A 18 -16.41 -19.58 18.51
CA PRO A 18 -16.86 -19.28 17.15
C PRO A 18 -17.75 -18.02 17.06
N GLN A 19 -18.42 -17.65 18.16
CA GLN A 19 -19.26 -16.45 18.23
C GLN A 19 -18.48 -15.14 18.06
N TYR A 20 -17.17 -15.13 18.30
CA TYR A 20 -16.33 -13.94 18.13
C TYR A 20 -15.69 -13.84 16.75
N GLN A 21 -15.86 -14.87 15.90
CA GLN A 21 -15.33 -14.88 14.54
C GLN A 21 -15.82 -13.68 13.69
N PRO A 22 -17.08 -13.20 13.81
CA PRO A 22 -17.52 -11.98 13.14
C PRO A 22 -16.68 -10.75 13.52
N LEU A 23 -16.41 -10.53 14.81
CA LEU A 23 -15.58 -9.42 15.30
C LEU A 23 -14.13 -9.55 14.81
N ILE A 24 -13.53 -10.74 14.93
CA ILE A 24 -12.17 -11.00 14.45
C ILE A 24 -12.06 -10.70 12.95
N ASN A 25 -13.04 -11.12 12.17
CA ASN A 25 -13.09 -10.84 10.74
C ASN A 25 -13.30 -9.34 10.45
N ALA A 26 -14.11 -8.64 11.23
CA ALA A 26 -14.32 -7.20 11.10
C ALA A 26 -13.01 -6.43 11.34
N ILE A 27 -12.27 -6.76 12.40
CA ILE A 27 -10.97 -6.16 12.72
C ILE A 27 -9.97 -6.41 11.57
N LYS A 28 -9.85 -7.66 11.10
CA LYS A 28 -8.94 -7.99 9.98
C LYS A 28 -9.30 -7.23 8.70
N ARG A 29 -10.60 -7.03 8.42
CA ARG A 29 -11.07 -6.24 7.26
C ARG A 29 -10.74 -4.76 7.42
N ALA A 30 -10.90 -4.19 8.61
CA ALA A 30 -10.52 -2.80 8.88
C ALA A 30 -9.01 -2.60 8.71
N GLN A 31 -8.18 -3.51 9.23
CA GLN A 31 -6.73 -3.49 9.04
C GLN A 31 -6.32 -3.61 7.56
N ALA A 32 -6.95 -4.51 6.81
CA ALA A 32 -6.70 -4.65 5.39
C ALA A 32 -7.08 -3.39 4.61
N ALA A 33 -8.24 -2.77 4.92
CA ALA A 33 -8.67 -1.53 4.31
C ALA A 33 -7.70 -0.36 4.59
N GLU A 34 -7.21 -0.24 5.84
CA GLU A 34 -6.22 0.76 6.19
C GLU A 34 -4.88 0.53 5.47
N SER A 35 -4.40 -0.72 5.44
CA SER A 35 -3.16 -1.06 4.71
C SER A 35 -3.25 -0.73 3.22
N VAL A 36 -4.39 -1.02 2.58
CA VAL A 36 -4.61 -0.69 1.17
C VAL A 36 -4.68 0.84 0.98
N SER A 37 -5.33 1.56 1.91
CA SER A 37 -5.38 3.03 1.87
C SER A 37 -3.97 3.63 1.92
N LEU A 38 -3.13 3.18 2.86
CA LEU A 38 -1.76 3.65 3.00
C LEU A 38 -0.92 3.36 1.75
N ASP A 39 -1.08 2.18 1.15
CA ASP A 39 -0.42 1.84 -0.11
C ASP A 39 -0.81 2.83 -1.22
N LEU A 40 -2.11 3.07 -1.44
CA LEU A 40 -2.59 3.96 -2.51
C LEU A 40 -2.15 5.42 -2.31
N HIS A 41 -2.12 5.94 -1.07
CA HIS A 41 -1.61 7.28 -0.81
C HIS A 41 -0.09 7.35 -1.04
N SER A 42 0.67 6.32 -0.66
CA SER A 42 2.11 6.25 -0.96
C SER A 42 2.39 6.23 -2.47
N VAL A 43 1.52 5.58 -3.26
CA VAL A 43 1.55 5.65 -4.72
C VAL A 43 1.31 7.09 -5.17
N GLN A 44 0.26 7.75 -4.68
CA GLN A 44 -0.05 9.14 -5.02
C GLN A 44 1.14 10.07 -4.74
N ASP A 45 1.70 10.01 -3.53
CA ASP A 45 2.85 10.82 -3.11
C ASP A 45 4.06 10.61 -4.03
N SER A 46 4.29 9.37 -4.46
CA SER A 46 5.39 9.04 -5.39
C SER A 46 5.17 9.63 -6.78
N LEU A 47 3.94 9.59 -7.29
CA LEU A 47 3.59 10.16 -8.60
C LEU A 47 3.62 11.68 -8.58
N ASP A 48 3.13 12.30 -7.52
CA ASP A 48 3.15 13.76 -7.38
C ASP A 48 4.61 14.26 -7.21
N ALA A 49 5.44 13.55 -6.43
CA ALA A 49 6.87 13.84 -6.37
C ALA A 49 7.56 13.73 -7.74
N LEU A 50 7.22 12.74 -8.56
CA LEU A 50 7.73 12.62 -9.93
C LEU A 50 7.37 13.84 -10.80
N ILE A 51 6.12 14.30 -10.71
CA ILE A 51 5.61 15.42 -11.51
C ILE A 51 6.22 16.75 -11.05
N GLU A 52 6.31 16.97 -9.75
CA GLU A 52 6.78 18.22 -9.17
C GLU A 52 8.31 18.36 -9.21
N ARG A 53 9.03 17.28 -8.85
CA ARG A 53 10.49 17.32 -8.69
C ARG A 53 11.28 16.95 -9.93
N GLY A 54 10.64 16.40 -10.96
CA GLY A 54 11.29 16.11 -12.25
C GLY A 54 11.91 17.35 -12.91
N LYS A 55 11.51 18.57 -12.52
CA LYS A 55 12.08 19.83 -13.04
C LYS A 55 13.21 20.41 -12.18
N GLU A 56 13.41 19.90 -10.97
CA GLU A 56 14.28 20.51 -9.95
C GLU A 56 15.48 19.64 -9.58
N LEU A 57 15.46 18.36 -9.94
CA LEU A 57 16.57 17.45 -9.70
C LEU A 57 17.70 17.66 -10.70
N LYS A 58 18.94 17.47 -10.24
CA LYS A 58 20.10 17.35 -11.15
C LYS A 58 19.90 16.10 -12.00
N ALA A 59 20.29 16.15 -13.28
CA ALA A 59 20.12 15.05 -14.23
C ALA A 59 20.60 13.68 -13.68
N GLU A 60 21.76 13.64 -13.03
CA GLU A 60 22.31 12.40 -12.43
C GLU A 60 21.44 11.83 -11.30
N MET A 61 20.77 12.69 -10.53
CA MET A 61 19.85 12.24 -9.47
C MET A 61 18.48 11.88 -10.04
N GLU A 62 18.04 12.56 -11.10
CA GLU A 62 16.80 12.27 -11.81
C GLU A 62 16.80 10.83 -12.37
N ASP A 63 17.93 10.42 -12.97
CA ASP A 63 18.12 9.07 -13.53
C ASP A 63 18.05 7.93 -12.49
N ILE A 64 18.17 8.23 -11.20
CA ILE A 64 18.09 7.26 -10.11
C ILE A 64 16.76 7.37 -9.38
N VAL A 65 16.38 8.59 -9.00
CA VAL A 65 15.22 8.85 -8.14
C VAL A 65 13.93 8.60 -8.91
N ALA A 66 13.84 9.05 -10.16
CA ALA A 66 12.60 8.94 -10.91
C ALA A 66 12.20 7.47 -11.21
N PRO A 67 13.10 6.61 -11.72
CA PRO A 67 12.77 5.19 -11.84
C PRO A 67 12.50 4.49 -10.51
N ALA A 68 13.16 4.90 -9.42
CA ALA A 68 12.89 4.35 -8.09
C ALA A 68 11.47 4.69 -7.61
N LEU A 69 11.04 5.94 -7.75
CA LEU A 69 9.68 6.38 -7.40
C LEU A 69 8.62 5.69 -8.25
N LEU A 70 8.83 5.59 -9.57
CA LEU A 70 7.88 4.93 -10.46
C LEU A 70 7.77 3.43 -10.18
N THR A 71 8.91 2.77 -9.93
CA THR A 71 8.91 1.34 -9.55
C THR A 71 8.21 1.13 -8.21
N HIS A 72 8.46 1.99 -7.23
CA HIS A 72 7.79 1.95 -5.93
C HIS A 72 6.28 2.11 -6.07
N ALA A 73 5.83 3.11 -6.85
CA ALA A 73 4.43 3.34 -7.17
C ALA A 73 3.77 2.11 -7.80
N ILE A 74 4.40 1.51 -8.83
CA ILE A 74 3.87 0.32 -9.52
C ILE A 74 3.74 -0.85 -8.54
N VAL A 75 4.78 -1.12 -7.74
CA VAL A 75 4.79 -2.23 -6.78
C VAL A 75 3.72 -2.06 -5.72
N LEU A 76 3.59 -0.86 -5.13
CA LEU A 76 2.58 -0.60 -4.10
C LEU A 76 1.16 -0.63 -4.66
N TYR A 77 0.94 -0.09 -5.87
CA TYR A 77 -0.37 -0.15 -6.52
C TYR A 77 -0.82 -1.60 -6.73
N VAL A 78 0.05 -2.45 -7.31
CA VAL A 78 -0.28 -3.86 -7.55
C VAL A 78 -0.41 -4.64 -6.24
N ARG A 79 0.41 -4.31 -5.23
CA ARG A 79 0.27 -4.87 -3.89
C ARG A 79 -1.10 -4.53 -3.28
N ALA A 80 -1.59 -3.29 -3.44
CA ALA A 80 -2.87 -2.83 -2.95
C ALA A 80 -4.05 -3.49 -3.68
N SER A 81 -3.90 -3.76 -4.98
CA SER A 81 -4.93 -4.36 -5.82
C SER A 81 -4.97 -5.89 -5.71
N SER A 82 -3.83 -6.53 -5.45
CA SER A 82 -3.71 -7.98 -5.38
C SER A 82 -4.56 -8.61 -4.27
N SER A 83 -5.23 -9.71 -4.61
CA SER A 83 -5.82 -10.63 -3.65
C SER A 83 -4.92 -11.86 -3.49
N SER A 84 -4.35 -12.05 -2.29
CA SER A 84 -3.66 -13.30 -1.92
C SER A 84 -4.40 -13.98 -0.77
N SER A 85 -4.10 -15.26 -0.51
CA SER A 85 -4.67 -16.03 0.61
C SER A 85 -4.45 -15.38 1.98
N GLU A 86 -3.43 -14.52 2.11
CA GLU A 86 -3.07 -13.80 3.33
C GLU A 86 -3.71 -12.41 3.42
N ARG A 87 -4.34 -11.92 2.35
CA ARG A 87 -4.89 -10.56 2.26
C ARG A 87 -6.39 -10.60 2.00
N PHE A 88 -7.18 -10.03 2.90
CA PHE A 88 -8.59 -9.76 2.62
C PHE A 88 -8.69 -8.81 1.43
N LYS A 89 -9.29 -9.27 0.32
CA LYS A 89 -9.52 -8.43 -0.86
C LYS A 89 -10.47 -7.28 -0.49
N VAL A 90 -9.94 -6.06 -0.43
CA VAL A 90 -10.75 -4.84 -0.21
C VAL A 90 -11.60 -4.54 -1.45
N GLY A 91 -11.09 -4.86 -2.65
CA GLY A 91 -11.90 -4.94 -3.87
C GLY A 91 -12.32 -3.60 -4.44
N PHE A 92 -11.45 -2.59 -4.41
CA PHE A 92 -11.71 -1.28 -5.04
C PHE A 92 -11.80 -1.35 -6.56
N GLU A 93 -11.19 -2.35 -7.19
CA GLU A 93 -11.24 -2.61 -8.64
C GLU A 93 -12.67 -2.70 -9.19
N GLY A 94 -13.63 -3.11 -8.35
CA GLY A 94 -15.05 -3.18 -8.74
C GLY A 94 -15.66 -1.81 -9.06
N ALA A 95 -15.04 -0.71 -8.61
CA ALA A 95 -15.48 0.65 -8.91
C ALA A 95 -14.94 1.19 -10.25
N PHE A 96 -14.01 0.48 -10.90
CA PHE A 96 -13.41 0.93 -12.15
C PHE A 96 -14.38 0.82 -13.33
N SER A 97 -14.32 1.83 -14.22
CA SER A 97 -14.89 1.78 -15.57
C SER A 97 -14.19 0.69 -16.41
N PRO A 98 -14.76 0.29 -17.57
CA PRO A 98 -14.07 -0.62 -18.49
C PRO A 98 -12.66 -0.15 -18.88
N GLU A 99 -12.51 1.13 -19.23
CA GLU A 99 -11.23 1.72 -19.62
C GLU A 99 -10.22 1.70 -18.47
N GLN A 100 -10.69 1.98 -17.25
CA GLN A 100 -9.86 1.89 -16.05
C GLN A 100 -9.44 0.44 -15.74
N ARG A 101 -10.26 -0.57 -16.08
CA ARG A 101 -9.85 -1.97 -15.93
C ARG A 101 -8.75 -2.34 -16.91
N ASP A 102 -8.82 -1.84 -18.14
CA ASP A 102 -7.76 -2.05 -19.13
C ASP A 102 -6.45 -1.38 -18.67
N ALA A 103 -6.54 -0.14 -18.20
CA ALA A 103 -5.44 0.58 -17.57
C ALA A 103 -4.86 -0.17 -16.36
N HIS A 104 -5.69 -0.68 -15.46
CA HIS A 104 -5.27 -1.50 -14.33
C HIS A 104 -4.48 -2.73 -14.80
N ASN A 105 -4.97 -3.43 -15.82
CA ASN A 105 -4.29 -4.61 -16.38
C ASN A 105 -2.92 -4.26 -16.97
N VAL A 106 -2.77 -3.07 -17.57
CA VAL A 106 -1.46 -2.57 -18.02
C VAL A 106 -0.50 -2.45 -16.85
N ILE A 107 -0.91 -1.83 -15.73
CA ILE A 107 -0.04 -1.65 -14.55
C ILE A 107 0.34 -2.99 -13.91
N VAL A 108 -0.63 -3.91 -13.76
CA VAL A 108 -0.37 -5.27 -13.26
C VAL A 108 0.63 -5.99 -14.16
N ARG A 109 0.44 -5.93 -15.48
CA ARG A 109 1.37 -6.53 -16.45
C ARG A 109 2.76 -5.91 -16.37
N LEU A 110 2.88 -4.59 -16.18
CA LEU A 110 4.17 -3.92 -16.02
C LEU A 110 4.91 -4.45 -14.79
N ARG A 111 4.24 -4.56 -13.64
CA ARG A 111 4.83 -5.16 -12.44
C ARG A 111 5.27 -6.60 -12.71
N ASP A 112 4.36 -7.42 -13.21
CA ASP A 112 4.58 -8.86 -13.37
C ASP A 112 5.67 -9.16 -14.39
N LYS A 113 5.64 -8.51 -15.56
CA LYS A 113 6.49 -8.87 -16.69
C LYS A 113 7.75 -8.03 -16.81
N CYS A 114 7.71 -6.78 -16.36
CA CYS A 114 8.84 -5.87 -16.51
C CYS A 114 9.61 -5.75 -15.19
N VAL A 115 8.91 -5.52 -14.07
CA VAL A 115 9.60 -5.29 -12.78
C VAL A 115 10.06 -6.59 -12.12
N ALA A 116 9.24 -7.66 -12.18
CA ALA A 116 9.49 -8.87 -11.40
C ALA A 116 10.26 -10.00 -12.13
N HIS A 117 10.47 -9.88 -13.43
CA HIS A 117 11.10 -10.92 -14.26
C HIS A 117 12.26 -10.36 -15.10
N PHE A 118 13.25 -11.21 -15.37
CA PHE A 118 14.36 -10.91 -16.29
C PHE A 118 13.98 -11.27 -17.74
N GLY A 119 14.62 -10.63 -18.71
CA GLY A 119 14.41 -10.88 -20.14
C GLY A 119 13.80 -9.70 -20.90
N GLU A 120 13.75 -9.84 -22.22
CA GLU A 120 13.22 -8.80 -23.12
C GLU A 120 11.70 -8.71 -22.94
N ASP A 121 11.21 -7.53 -22.56
CA ASP A 121 9.79 -7.26 -22.52
C ASP A 121 9.32 -6.71 -23.88
N ASN A 122 8.10 -7.07 -24.33
CA ASN A 122 7.51 -6.50 -25.55
C ASN A 122 7.15 -4.99 -25.42
N GLY A 123 7.65 -4.30 -24.38
CA GLY A 123 7.30 -2.94 -24.00
C GLY A 123 8.48 -1.97 -23.87
N ASN A 124 9.72 -2.40 -24.13
CA ASN A 124 10.95 -1.61 -23.98
C ASN A 124 11.23 -1.09 -22.54
N TRP A 125 10.60 -1.68 -21.52
CA TRP A 125 10.88 -1.29 -20.13
C TRP A 125 12.22 -1.78 -19.65
N ASN A 126 12.64 -2.98 -20.06
CA ASN A 126 13.93 -3.55 -19.71
C ASN A 126 14.49 -4.32 -20.91
N SER A 127 15.74 -4.01 -21.29
CA SER A 127 16.47 -4.78 -22.30
C SER A 127 17.85 -5.09 -21.76
N GLU A 128 18.20 -6.36 -21.76
CA GLU A 128 19.48 -6.87 -21.27
C GLU A 128 20.06 -7.76 -22.37
N LYS A 129 21.29 -7.49 -22.82
CA LYS A 129 21.94 -8.23 -23.91
C LYS A 129 23.35 -8.60 -23.53
N LEU A 130 23.71 -9.86 -23.79
CA LEU A 130 25.09 -10.33 -23.75
C LEU A 130 25.69 -10.17 -25.14
N LEU A 131 26.74 -9.38 -25.23
CA LEU A 131 27.47 -9.10 -26.45
C LEU A 131 28.79 -9.85 -26.44
N TYR A 132 29.17 -10.35 -27.60
CA TYR A 132 30.54 -10.75 -27.90
C TYR A 132 31.18 -9.64 -28.74
N ILE A 133 32.28 -9.07 -28.26
CA ILE A 133 32.94 -7.93 -28.87
C ILE A 133 34.34 -8.36 -29.31
N GLU A 134 34.60 -8.27 -30.62
CA GLU A 134 35.91 -8.49 -31.22
C GLU A 134 36.64 -7.15 -31.35
N ASN A 135 37.75 -6.99 -30.63
CA ASN A 135 38.53 -5.75 -30.60
C ASN A 135 39.95 -5.93 -31.15
N GLY A 136 40.13 -6.68 -32.24
CA GLY A 136 41.38 -6.84 -33.00
C GLY A 136 42.54 -7.55 -32.26
N GLU A 137 42.84 -7.13 -31.04
CA GLU A 137 43.87 -7.64 -30.13
C GLU A 137 43.30 -8.60 -29.08
N SER A 138 41.99 -8.51 -28.78
CA SER A 138 41.31 -9.42 -27.84
C SER A 138 39.81 -9.50 -28.10
N ASN A 139 39.20 -10.61 -27.66
CA ASN A 139 37.76 -10.80 -27.66
C ASN A 139 37.26 -10.70 -26.22
N SER A 140 36.09 -10.10 -26.04
CA SER A 140 35.46 -9.94 -24.73
C SER A 140 33.97 -10.24 -24.76
N LEU A 141 33.45 -10.67 -23.62
CA LEU A 141 32.02 -10.74 -23.36
C LEU A 141 31.61 -9.51 -22.57
N ASN A 142 30.55 -8.83 -22.99
CA ASN A 142 30.06 -7.62 -22.34
C ASN A 142 28.54 -7.68 -22.15
N PHE A 143 28.06 -7.21 -21.01
CA PHE A 143 26.62 -7.07 -20.76
C PHE A 143 26.22 -5.61 -20.93
N VAL A 144 25.26 -5.36 -21.83
CA VAL A 144 24.61 -4.06 -21.94
C VAL A 144 23.19 -4.17 -21.42
N HIS A 145 22.73 -3.13 -20.74
CA HIS A 145 21.36 -3.06 -20.26
C HIS A 145 20.78 -1.66 -20.45
N LYS A 146 19.47 -1.61 -20.64
CA LYS A 146 18.66 -0.41 -20.66
C LYS A 146 17.42 -0.66 -19.82
N ARG A 147 17.07 0.28 -18.96
CA ARG A 147 15.79 0.30 -18.26
C ARG A 147 15.06 1.60 -18.58
N THR A 148 13.74 1.60 -18.62
CA THR A 148 12.96 2.84 -18.75
C THR A 148 13.06 3.62 -17.44
N HIS A 149 13.51 4.87 -17.52
CA HIS A 149 13.70 5.71 -16.34
C HIS A 149 12.36 6.27 -15.85
N VAL A 150 11.56 6.82 -16.77
CA VAL A 150 10.21 7.33 -16.49
C VAL A 150 9.33 7.11 -17.73
N ASP A 151 8.08 6.71 -17.52
CA ASP A 151 7.04 6.70 -18.54
C ASP A 151 5.86 7.55 -18.07
N PHE A 152 5.73 8.76 -18.65
CA PHE A 152 4.67 9.69 -18.28
C PHE A 152 3.27 9.18 -18.63
N TYR A 153 3.13 8.28 -19.62
CA TYR A 153 1.84 7.66 -19.90
C TYR A 153 1.41 6.76 -18.73
N VAL A 154 2.34 5.99 -18.17
CA VAL A 154 2.08 5.18 -16.96
C VAL A 154 1.75 6.05 -15.76
N VAL A 155 2.48 7.16 -15.55
CA VAL A 155 2.17 8.12 -14.48
C VAL A 155 0.72 8.62 -14.60
N MET A 156 0.32 9.06 -15.81
CA MET A 156 -1.03 9.59 -16.04
C MET A 156 -2.13 8.54 -15.88
N ILE A 157 -1.91 7.32 -16.36
CA ILE A 157 -2.83 6.20 -16.13
C ILE A 157 -3.01 5.96 -14.62
N MET A 158 -1.90 5.86 -13.88
CA MET A 158 -1.97 5.56 -12.46
C MET A 158 -2.70 6.66 -11.70
N LYS A 159 -2.48 7.94 -12.02
CA LYS A 159 -3.26 9.04 -11.43
C LYS A 159 -4.76 8.88 -11.67
N ASN A 160 -5.17 8.57 -12.90
CA ASN A 160 -6.59 8.34 -13.20
C ASN A 160 -7.18 7.13 -12.43
N LEU A 161 -6.40 6.07 -12.25
CA LEU A 161 -6.81 4.93 -11.43
C LEU A 161 -6.99 5.32 -9.95
N LEU A 162 -6.09 6.16 -9.42
CA LEU A 162 -6.14 6.61 -8.03
C LEU A 162 -7.33 7.52 -7.72
N GLU A 163 -7.75 8.36 -8.68
CA GLU A 163 -8.94 9.23 -8.57
C GLU A 163 -10.20 8.42 -8.20
N THR A 164 -10.29 7.18 -8.67
CA THR A 164 -11.39 6.27 -8.32
C THR A 164 -11.03 5.38 -7.13
N ALA A 165 -9.83 4.82 -7.09
CA ALA A 165 -9.44 3.84 -6.08
C ALA A 165 -9.45 4.43 -4.65
N ILE A 166 -8.86 5.62 -4.46
CA ILE A 166 -8.71 6.23 -3.12
C ILE A 166 -10.07 6.51 -2.46
N PRO A 167 -11.02 7.24 -3.09
CA PRO A 167 -12.34 7.45 -2.49
C PRO A 167 -13.07 6.13 -2.20
N SER A 168 -12.93 5.16 -3.10
CA SER A 168 -13.56 3.84 -2.96
C SER A 168 -13.01 3.06 -1.76
N VAL A 169 -11.71 3.16 -1.47
CA VAL A 169 -11.10 2.52 -0.29
C VAL A 169 -11.44 3.26 0.99
N ILE A 170 -11.47 4.60 0.98
CA ILE A 170 -11.89 5.42 2.14
C ILE A 170 -13.30 5.01 2.61
N ASP A 171 -14.24 4.92 1.67
CA ASP A 171 -15.62 4.51 1.93
C ASP A 171 -15.71 3.06 2.46
N ARG A 172 -14.93 2.14 1.90
CA ARG A 172 -14.84 0.75 2.41
C ARG A 172 -14.22 0.68 3.81
N ARG A 173 -13.20 1.51 4.08
CA ARG A 173 -12.56 1.61 5.39
C ARG A 173 -13.56 2.09 6.43
N ALA A 174 -14.32 3.14 6.13
CA ALA A 174 -15.36 3.65 7.02
C ALA A 174 -16.37 2.54 7.39
N ARG A 175 -16.92 1.84 6.39
CA ARG A 175 -17.81 0.69 6.62
C ARG A 175 -17.16 -0.44 7.43
N ALA A 176 -15.87 -0.70 7.22
CA ALA A 176 -15.17 -1.73 7.97
C ALA A 176 -15.01 -1.35 9.45
N ILE A 177 -14.77 -0.07 9.74
CA ILE A 177 -14.71 0.47 11.11
C ILE A 177 -16.09 0.44 11.76
N ASP A 178 -17.14 0.88 11.05
CA ASP A 178 -18.52 0.79 11.53
C ASP A 178 -18.87 -0.67 11.88
N LYS A 179 -18.40 -1.62 11.07
CA LYS A 179 -18.59 -3.04 11.36
C LYS A 179 -17.86 -3.51 12.61
N VAL A 180 -16.68 -2.98 12.90
CA VAL A 180 -15.99 -3.27 14.17
C VAL A 180 -16.80 -2.73 15.35
N ASP A 181 -17.31 -1.50 15.26
CA ASP A 181 -18.17 -0.88 16.29
C ASP A 181 -19.42 -1.72 16.55
N GLU A 182 -20.15 -2.09 15.50
CA GLU A 182 -21.34 -2.95 15.60
C GLU A 182 -21.07 -4.29 16.29
N GLU A 183 -19.93 -4.94 16.01
CA GLU A 183 -19.61 -6.23 16.63
C GLU A 183 -19.14 -6.06 18.08
N ILE A 184 -18.50 -4.95 18.43
CA ILE A 184 -18.14 -4.62 19.83
C ILE A 184 -19.41 -4.40 20.67
N GLN A 185 -20.42 -3.71 20.14
CA GLN A 185 -21.68 -3.44 20.85
C GLN A 185 -22.49 -4.71 21.17
N LYS A 186 -22.20 -5.83 20.52
CA LYS A 186 -22.85 -7.14 20.78
C LYS A 186 -22.20 -7.91 21.92
N LEU A 187 -21.01 -7.51 22.37
CA LEU A 187 -20.28 -8.21 23.40
C LEU A 187 -20.96 -8.05 24.77
N SER A 188 -20.85 -9.09 25.59
CA SER A 188 -21.15 -8.96 27.02
C SER A 188 -20.14 -8.01 27.68
N ALA A 189 -20.48 -7.46 28.85
CA ALA A 189 -19.54 -6.61 29.60
C ALA A 189 -18.22 -7.33 29.95
N ALA A 190 -18.28 -8.63 30.21
CA ALA A 190 -17.10 -9.45 30.48
C ALA A 190 -16.21 -9.59 29.23
N ASP A 191 -16.81 -9.90 28.08
CA ASP A 191 -16.09 -10.03 26.81
C ASP A 191 -15.49 -8.70 26.35
N ALA A 192 -16.23 -7.61 26.48
CA ALA A 192 -15.74 -6.26 26.18
C ALA A 192 -14.54 -5.90 27.06
N SER A 193 -14.58 -6.23 28.36
CA SER A 193 -13.45 -6.04 29.27
C SER A 193 -12.23 -6.86 28.84
N GLN A 194 -12.45 -8.10 28.41
CA GLN A 194 -11.39 -8.98 27.90
C GLN A 194 -10.79 -8.46 26.59
N LEU A 195 -11.60 -7.97 25.65
CA LEU A 195 -11.14 -7.33 24.42
C LEU A 195 -10.26 -6.10 24.72
N LEU A 196 -10.65 -5.27 25.69
CA LEU A 196 -9.96 -4.03 26.08
C LEU A 196 -8.84 -4.24 27.13
N SER A 197 -8.48 -5.49 27.40
CA SER A 197 -7.50 -5.86 28.43
C SER A 197 -6.04 -5.75 27.97
N VAL A 198 -5.79 -5.59 26.67
CA VAL A 198 -4.44 -5.42 26.13
C VAL A 198 -4.17 -3.92 25.93
N PRO A 199 -3.37 -3.27 26.79
CA PRO A 199 -2.99 -1.89 26.58
C PRO A 199 -2.12 -1.75 25.33
N PHE A 200 -2.27 -0.63 24.62
CA PHE A 200 -1.36 -0.26 23.54
C PHE A 200 -0.24 0.62 24.11
N GLU A 201 1.00 0.13 24.05
CA GLU A 201 2.17 0.82 24.59
C GLU A 201 2.85 1.66 23.50
N GLU A 202 2.45 2.94 23.39
CA GLU A 202 2.91 3.88 22.36
C GLU A 202 4.43 3.96 22.25
N SER A 203 5.11 4.10 23.39
CA SER A 203 6.58 4.22 23.45
C SER A 203 7.29 2.99 22.88
N SER A 204 6.73 1.80 23.14
CA SER A 204 7.25 0.53 22.63
C SER A 204 6.96 0.34 21.14
N PHE A 205 5.81 0.83 20.66
CA PHE A 205 5.41 0.70 19.27
C PHE A 205 6.25 1.61 18.35
N PHE A 206 6.32 2.90 18.67
CA PHE A 206 6.98 3.88 17.81
C PHE A 206 8.51 3.84 17.89
N LYS A 207 9.08 3.41 19.03
CA LYS A 207 10.54 3.25 19.29
C LYS A 207 11.42 4.49 19.05
N SER A 208 10.89 5.59 18.54
CA SER A 208 11.59 6.83 18.22
C SER A 208 11.08 7.99 19.08
N LYS A 209 12.01 8.85 19.49
CA LYS A 209 11.69 10.04 20.28
C LYS A 209 10.79 10.98 19.47
N GLY A 210 9.72 11.49 20.09
CA GLY A 210 8.80 12.47 19.51
C GLY A 210 7.59 11.88 18.76
N LEU A 211 7.64 10.64 18.27
CA LEU A 211 6.48 10.04 17.58
C LEU A 211 5.38 9.60 18.55
N GLY A 212 5.76 9.02 19.70
CA GLY A 212 4.81 8.63 20.74
C GLY A 212 4.10 9.85 21.37
N GLU A 213 4.79 10.98 21.49
CA GLU A 213 4.21 12.22 22.04
C GLU A 213 3.08 12.77 21.19
N ARG A 214 3.18 12.58 19.86
CA ARG A 214 2.17 13.02 18.89
C ARG A 214 1.01 12.06 18.76
N PHE A 215 1.06 10.83 19.29
CA PHE A 215 0.01 9.82 19.09
C PHE A 215 -1.40 10.32 19.44
N TRP A 216 -1.52 11.18 20.45
CA TRP A 216 -2.79 11.71 20.90
C TRP A 216 -3.25 12.99 20.19
N ASP A 217 -2.45 13.51 19.25
CA ASP A 217 -2.79 14.68 18.46
C ASP A 217 -3.72 14.28 17.31
N SER A 218 -4.62 15.18 16.92
CA SER A 218 -5.57 14.97 15.83
C SER A 218 -4.90 14.76 14.46
N ASP A 219 -3.67 15.24 14.31
CA ASP A 219 -2.91 15.30 13.04
C ASP A 219 -1.69 14.35 13.08
N SER A 220 -1.81 13.27 13.85
CA SER A 220 -0.77 12.27 14.07
C SER A 220 -0.85 11.12 13.06
N TYR A 221 -0.01 10.09 13.22
CA TYR A 221 0.03 8.87 12.38
C TYR A 221 -1.24 7.99 12.48
N SER A 222 -2.38 8.57 12.86
CA SER A 222 -3.63 7.88 13.12
C SER A 222 -4.75 8.41 12.22
N SER A 223 -5.48 7.50 11.59
CA SER A 223 -6.76 7.82 10.95
C SER A 223 -7.85 7.84 12.02
N THR A 224 -8.21 9.02 12.53
CA THR A 224 -9.22 9.11 13.59
C THR A 224 -10.63 8.92 13.03
N VAL A 225 -11.34 7.90 13.51
CA VAL A 225 -12.78 7.70 13.29
C VAL A 225 -13.45 7.55 14.66
N LYS A 226 -14.56 8.27 14.88
CA LYS A 226 -15.31 8.21 16.14
C LYS A 226 -16.13 6.93 16.19
N VAL A 227 -15.95 6.16 17.25
CA VAL A 227 -16.63 4.89 17.54
C VAL A 227 -17.63 5.12 18.68
N ARG A 228 -18.81 4.49 18.65
CA ARG A 228 -19.81 4.60 19.72
C ARG A 228 -19.66 3.42 20.68
N ILE A 229 -18.86 3.62 21.72
CA ILE A 229 -18.72 2.66 22.84
C ILE A 229 -19.86 2.86 23.83
#